data_AF-A0A7V5C1E0-F1
#
_entry.id   AF-A0A7V5C1E0-F1
#
_cell.length_a   1.000
_cell.length_b   1.000
_cell.length_c   1.000
_cell.angle_alpha   90.00
_cell.angle_beta   90.00
_cell.angle_gamma   90.00
#
_symmetry.space_group_name_H-M   'P 1'
#
loop_
_entity.id
_entity.type
_entity.pdbx_description
1 polymer ?
#
loop_
_entity_poly.entity_id
_entity_poly.type
_entity_poly.pdbx_seq_one_letter_code
_entity_poly.pdbx_strand_id
1 'polypeptide(L)' 'VYDGVPGGTGIAPIAFAEAERHLAATASILAGCGCRDGCPSCVQSPKCGNFNEPLDRFAALTLVEHWAGR' A
#
# COMPACT_ATOMS: atom_id res chain seq x y z
N VAL A 1 -5.14 0.59 8.33
CA VAL A 1 -5.21 2.06 8.45
C VAL A 1 -5.86 2.39 9.79
N TYR A 2 -5.30 3.33 10.55
CA TYR A 2 -5.88 3.76 11.83
C TYR A 2 -5.67 5.28 12.00
N ASP A 3 -6.52 5.90 12.83
CA ASP A 3 -6.41 7.32 13.13
C ASP A 3 -5.32 7.53 14.19
N GLY A 4 -4.32 8.36 13.89
CA GLY A 4 -3.18 8.61 14.79
C GLY A 4 -3.48 9.52 15.99
N VAL A 5 -4.73 9.95 16.16
CA VAL A 5 -5.15 10.92 17.19
C VAL A 5 -6.00 10.18 18.25
N PRO A 6 -5.75 10.38 19.55
CA PRO A 6 -6.62 9.85 20.60
C PRO A 6 -8.09 10.26 20.39
N GLY A 7 -9.01 9.30 20.46
CA GLY A 7 -10.44 9.51 20.17
C GLY A 7 -10.82 9.41 18.69
N GLY A 8 -9.85 9.39 17.78
CA GLY A 8 -10.07 9.21 16.34
C GLY A 8 -10.44 10.50 15.60
N THR A 9 -10.27 10.49 14.29
CA THR A 9 -10.66 11.56 13.36
C THR A 9 -11.72 11.12 12.35
N GLY A 10 -12.11 9.84 12.37
CA GLY A 10 -13.13 9.27 11.50
C GLY A 10 -12.61 8.85 10.13
N ILE A 11 -11.29 8.83 9.90
CA ILE A 11 -10.70 8.45 8.61
C ILE A 11 -10.71 6.93 8.45
N ALA A 12 -10.36 6.18 9.50
CA ALA A 12 -10.33 4.72 9.47
C ALA A 12 -11.64 4.06 8.96
N PRO A 13 -12.85 4.41 9.44
CA PRO A 13 -14.09 3.80 8.92
C PRO A 13 -14.36 4.14 7.46
N ILE A 14 -14.02 5.36 7.01
CA ILE A 14 -14.14 5.74 5.59
C ILE A 14 -13.14 4.93 4.75
N ALA A 15 -11.91 4.80 5.21
CA ALA A 15 -10.88 4.04 4.52
C ALA A 15 -11.24 2.55 4.39
N PHE A 16 -11.96 2.00 5.36
CA PHE A 16 -12.50 0.65 5.32
C PHE A 16 -13.62 0.50 4.27
N ALA A 17 -14.58 1.43 4.27
CA ALA A 17 -15.65 1.44 3.26
C ALA A 17 -15.10 1.59 1.83
N GLU A 18 -14.00 2.33 1.67
CA GLU A 18 -13.32 2.60 0.40
C GLU A 18 -12.19 1.61 0.07
N ALA A 19 -12.10 0.48 0.79
CA ALA A 19 -10.95 -0.42 0.70
C ALA A 19 -10.69 -0.94 -0.73
N GLU A 20 -11.75 -1.34 -1.45
CA GLU A 20 -11.64 -1.82 -2.84
C GLU A 20 -11.03 -0.76 -3.76
N ARG A 21 -11.48 0.50 -3.65
CA ARG A 21 -10.94 1.63 -4.42
C ARG A 21 -9.47 1.86 -4.09
N HIS A 22 -9.10 1.78 -2.83
CA HIS A 22 -7.70 1.92 -2.40
C HIS A 22 -6.81 0.79 -2.92
N LEU A 23 -7.28 -0.47 -2.91
CA LEU A 23 -6.55 -1.60 -3.46
C LEU A 23 -6.35 -1.48 -4.98
N ALA A 24 -7.38 -1.07 -5.72
CA ALA A 24 -7.28 -0.81 -7.15
C ALA A 24 -6.28 0.32 -7.48
N ALA A 25 -6.32 1.42 -6.74
CA ALA A 25 -5.37 2.52 -6.89
C ALA A 25 -3.93 2.08 -6.58
N THR A 26 -3.75 1.28 -5.51
CA THR A 26 -2.44 0.76 -5.10
C THR A 26 -1.85 -0.15 -6.18
N ALA A 27 -2.65 -1.07 -6.75
CA ALA A 27 -2.20 -1.91 -7.85
C ALA A 27 -1.80 -1.10 -9.09
N SER A 28 -2.56 -0.04 -9.41
CA SER A 28 -2.23 0.84 -10.53
C SER A 28 -0.87 1.52 -10.35
N ILE A 29 -0.56 1.97 -9.12
CA ILE A 29 0.76 2.54 -8.78
C ILE A 29 1.86 1.48 -8.92
N LEU A 30 1.63 0.28 -8.37
CA LEU A 30 2.61 -0.81 -8.40
C LEU A 30 2.90 -1.27 -9.84
N ALA A 31 1.87 -1.46 -10.66
CA ALA A 31 1.99 -1.86 -12.06
C ALA A 31 2.66 -0.77 -12.91
N GLY A 32 2.31 0.50 -12.68
CA GLY A 32 2.84 1.64 -13.44
C GLY A 32 4.24 2.12 -13.03
N CYS A 33 4.77 1.66 -11.90
CA CYS A 33 6.09 2.10 -11.43
C CYS A 33 7.22 1.55 -12.32
N GLY A 34 8.14 2.42 -12.75
CA GLY A 34 9.28 2.04 -13.61
C GLY A 34 10.50 1.49 -12.88
N CYS A 35 10.40 1.16 -11.58
CA CYS A 35 11.54 0.64 -10.82
C CYS A 35 11.75 -0.86 -11.03
N ARG A 36 12.96 -1.33 -10.72
CA ARG A 36 13.36 -2.73 -10.91
C ARG A 36 12.68 -3.66 -9.90
N ASP A 37 12.78 -3.34 -8.62
CA ASP A 37 12.48 -4.24 -7.49
C ASP A 37 11.66 -3.50 -6.41
N GLY A 38 11.94 -2.23 -6.15
CA GLY A 38 11.17 -1.41 -5.22
C GLY A 38 11.79 -0.03 -5.07
N CYS A 39 10.99 1.00 -4.82
CA CYS A 39 11.50 2.35 -4.62
C CYS A 39 10.62 3.17 -3.65
N PRO A 40 11.09 4.37 -3.23
CA PRO A 40 10.33 5.28 -2.36
C PRO A 40 8.98 5.72 -2.92
N SER A 41 8.77 5.61 -4.23
CA SER A 41 7.51 5.99 -4.88
C SER A 41 6.47 4.87 -4.90
N CYS A 42 6.81 3.63 -4.51
CA CYS A 42 5.87 2.50 -4.60
C CYS A 42 5.75 1.67 -3.32
N VAL A 43 6.83 1.04 -2.84
CA VAL A 43 6.76 0.06 -1.73
C VAL A 43 7.60 0.45 -0.53
N GLN A 44 8.62 1.30 -0.70
CA GLN A 44 9.52 1.63 0.40
C GLN A 44 8.89 2.62 1.38
N SER A 45 9.20 2.45 2.65
CA SER A 45 8.78 3.34 3.72
C SER A 45 9.99 4.03 4.36
N PRO A 46 9.95 5.35 4.58
CA PRO A 46 11.02 6.05 5.31
C PRO A 46 11.08 5.65 6.79
N LYS A 47 10.10 4.88 7.28
CA LYS A 47 10.04 4.37 8.65
C LYS A 47 10.35 2.86 8.75
N CYS A 48 10.85 2.23 7.68
CA CYS A 48 11.19 0.81 7.72
C CYS A 48 12.41 0.56 8.61
N GLY A 49 12.26 -0.27 9.65
CA GLY A 49 13.36 -0.62 10.56
C GLY A 49 14.39 -1.61 9.98
N ASN A 50 14.08 -2.24 8.85
CA ASN A 50 14.94 -3.24 8.18
C ASN A 50 15.39 -2.76 6.80
N PHE A 51 15.64 -1.44 6.66
CA PHE A 51 16.19 -0.81 5.45
C PHE A 51 15.45 -1.10 4.14
N ASN A 52 14.17 -1.47 4.21
CA ASN A 52 13.35 -1.91 3.08
C ASN A 52 13.85 -3.17 2.34
N GLU A 53 14.80 -3.92 2.89
CA GLU A 53 15.34 -5.14 2.26
C GLU A 53 14.27 -6.17 1.85
N PRO A 54 13.18 -6.40 2.63
CA PRO A 54 12.15 -7.36 2.26
C PRO A 54 11.09 -6.84 1.28
N LEU A 55 11.13 -5.55 0.90
CA LEU A 55 10.02 -4.92 0.16
C LEU A 55 10.23 -5.03 -1.34
N ASP A 56 9.43 -5.90 -1.97
CA ASP A 56 9.43 -6.16 -3.41
C ASP A 56 8.12 -5.69 -4.07
N ARG A 57 8.24 -4.96 -5.17
CA ARG A 57 7.13 -4.38 -5.94
C ARG A 57 6.26 -5.43 -6.58
N PHE A 58 6.84 -6.47 -7.16
CA PHE A 58 6.10 -7.49 -7.89
C PHE A 58 5.36 -8.41 -6.92
N ALA A 59 5.99 -8.80 -5.81
CA ALA A 59 5.35 -9.54 -4.74
C ALA A 59 4.20 -8.73 -4.12
N ALA A 60 4.41 -7.42 -3.90
CA ALA A 60 3.34 -6.53 -3.43
C ALA A 60 2.18 -6.45 -4.44
N LEU A 61 2.47 -6.35 -5.74
CA LEU A 61 1.45 -6.30 -6.79
C LEU A 61 0.59 -7.56 -6.78
N THR A 62 1.22 -8.75 -6.74
CA THR A 62 0.51 -10.04 -6.66
C THR A 62 -0.44 -10.10 -5.46
N LEU A 63 0.02 -9.65 -4.28
CA LEU A 63 -0.83 -9.64 -3.09
C LEU A 63 -2.00 -8.66 -3.20
N VAL A 64 -1.75 -7.46 -3.72
CA VAL A 64 -2.78 -6.42 -3.86
C VAL A 64 -3.82 -6.80 -4.91
N GLU A 65 -3.42 -7.42 -6.02
CA GLU A 65 -4.34 -7.96 -7.02
C GLU A 65 -5.24 -9.05 -6.43
N HIS A 66 -4.64 -9.98 -5.69
CA HIS A 66 -5.38 -11.03 -5.00
C HIS A 66 -6.42 -10.44 -4.02
N TRP A 67 -6.05 -9.45 -3.20
CA TRP A 67 -6.98 -8.79 -2.28
C TRP A 67 -8.04 -7.94 -2.99
N ALA A 68 -7.73 -7.42 -4.18
CA ALA A 68 -8.69 -6.70 -5.01
C ALA A 68 -9.66 -7.63 -5.76
N GLY A 69 -9.55 -8.95 -5.59
CA GLY A 69 -10.38 -9.93 -6.28
C GLY A 69 -10.04 -10.09 -7.77
N ARG A 70 -8.78 -9.83 -8.15
CA ARG A 70 -8.25 -10.00 -9.51
C ARG A 70 -7.31 -11.19 -9.61
#